data_AF-A0A256XME1-F1
#
_entry.id   AF-A0A256XME1-F1
#
_cell.length_a   1.000
_cell.length_b   1.000
_cell.length_c   1.000
_cell.angle_alpha   90.00
_cell.angle_beta   90.00
_cell.angle_gamma   90.00
#
_symmetry.space_group_name_H-M   'P 1'
#
loop_
_entity.id
_entity.type
_entity.pdbx_description
1 polymer ?
#
loop_
_entity_poly.entity_id
_entity_poly.type
_entity_poly.pdbx_seq_one_letter_code
_entity_poly.pdbx_strand_id
1 'polypeptide(L)'
;MMKTIYKYFIITLLLFFITYSLQCQAMAKIQYIDVVLVLDVSGSMGKPWNGETRLDILKASVKMFIEQQPVDGSIYMGVVSFSDHATTIFQLSCIGNEGVKTSIINSVYGLKAEGKTYMDDGIRAGHSMLIPGSGRKGAGKVMIIVSDGIPENEEAAAQAANDAKKDGIVVVGVFIGNLSQTGDELLRDRIAQHPKYPYFISITNPEDLPKAFKYLAEQLYAIAEEKEVGVGREPPPIGEGAKIVGASAVVSFSLVTVSAILSNQIAFLFNALSSRILSFLRSLNLPDWLQNILQQYLEEVIKSIREEEVPPPTKWQFITIQELITIAFSMSLLFFVYYWVECGGFPYIFYLKNIFKILVPVAVTVFAVTVTDALSEALLTKFFGWWAEYSIWPQGILSLIITGFLFSSPFASPSRVLYGVGVPSKEKARFVFAKFLCQLFAASIFALLYIFGFPVIGDAGLLAILMIATFSLIPVSPLAGKTLLKKSKIGWLIAFSLAFLLYFLAFTRIVPMLIFVALGFLAALTLISEIVLSAVFKFSLLRTLLFGMSS
;
A
#
# COMPACT_ATOMS: atom_id res chain seq x y z
N MET A 1 -18.00 -26.83 -23.88
CA MET A 1 -18.15 -25.44 -23.39
C MET A 1 -17.08 -25.07 -22.34
N MET A 2 -16.99 -25.76 -21.20
CA MET A 2 -15.97 -25.51 -20.15
C MET A 2 -14.50 -25.57 -20.62
N LYS A 3 -14.13 -26.58 -21.44
CA LYS A 3 -12.76 -26.68 -21.98
C LYS A 3 -12.37 -25.50 -22.88
N THR A 4 -13.34 -24.95 -23.60
CA THR A 4 -13.15 -23.81 -24.48
C THR A 4 -12.97 -22.52 -23.67
N ILE A 5 -13.79 -22.32 -22.63
CA ILE A 5 -13.70 -21.18 -21.71
C ILE A 5 -12.36 -21.19 -20.97
N TYR A 6 -11.88 -22.35 -20.49
CA TYR A 6 -10.59 -22.47 -19.80
C TYR A 6 -9.40 -22.12 -20.72
N LYS A 7 -9.49 -22.50 -22.00
CA LYS A 7 -8.46 -22.20 -23.00
C LYS A 7 -8.41 -20.71 -23.34
N TYR A 8 -9.57 -20.07 -23.51
CA TYR A 8 -9.64 -18.62 -23.69
C TYR A 8 -9.18 -17.88 -22.44
N PHE A 9 -9.55 -18.34 -21.24
CA PHE A 9 -9.11 -17.72 -19.98
C PHE A 9 -7.59 -17.72 -19.82
N ILE A 10 -6.92 -18.86 -20.09
CA ILE A 10 -5.45 -18.96 -20.05
C ILE A 10 -4.81 -18.05 -21.12
N ILE A 11 -5.36 -18.03 -22.33
CA ILE A 11 -4.84 -17.18 -23.42
C ILE A 11 -5.00 -15.70 -23.09
N THR A 12 -6.14 -15.28 -22.53
CA THR A 12 -6.37 -13.89 -22.11
C THR A 12 -5.46 -13.52 -20.94
N LEU A 13 -5.25 -14.42 -19.98
CA LEU A 13 -4.32 -14.23 -18.87
C LEU A 13 -2.88 -14.10 -19.36
N LEU A 14 -2.45 -14.96 -20.31
CA LEU A 14 -1.11 -14.94 -20.88
C LEU A 14 -0.88 -13.67 -21.73
N LEU A 15 -1.85 -13.31 -22.57
CA LEU A 15 -1.83 -12.06 -23.35
C LEU A 15 -1.78 -10.84 -22.44
N PHE A 16 -2.51 -10.86 -21.32
CA PHE A 16 -2.48 -9.83 -20.30
C PHE A 16 -1.09 -9.70 -19.63
N PHE A 17 -0.45 -10.81 -19.27
CA PHE A 17 0.92 -10.82 -18.74
C PHE A 17 1.95 -10.33 -19.76
N ILE A 18 1.80 -10.70 -21.04
CA ILE A 18 2.66 -10.23 -22.13
C ILE A 18 2.47 -8.72 -22.34
N THR A 19 1.23 -8.22 -22.40
CA THR A 19 0.96 -6.78 -22.50
C THR A 19 1.47 -6.01 -21.29
N TYR A 20 1.36 -6.59 -20.09
CA TYR A 20 1.91 -6.00 -18.85
C TYR A 20 3.44 -5.95 -18.87
N SER A 21 4.11 -7.01 -19.35
CA SER A 21 5.57 -7.03 -19.51
C SER A 21 6.05 -5.97 -20.52
N LEU A 22 5.29 -5.74 -21.59
CA LEU A 22 5.57 -4.72 -22.61
C LEU A 22 5.30 -3.30 -22.08
N GLN A 23 4.28 -3.11 -21.25
CA GLN A 23 3.98 -1.82 -20.60
C GLN A 23 4.98 -1.47 -19.48
N CYS A 24 5.55 -2.49 -18.81
CA CYS A 24 6.60 -2.30 -17.81
C CYS A 24 7.93 -1.84 -18.43
N GLN A 25 8.19 -2.20 -19.69
CA GLN A 25 9.35 -1.72 -20.46
C GLN A 25 9.15 -0.31 -21.06
N ALA A 26 7.92 0.19 -21.15
CA ALA A 26 7.62 1.53 -21.64
C ALA A 26 7.42 2.52 -20.47
N MET A 27 8.45 2.70 -19.64
CA MET A 27 8.48 3.81 -18.68
C MET A 27 8.88 5.11 -19.39
N ALA A 28 8.03 6.13 -19.27
CA ALA A 28 8.48 7.50 -19.48
C ALA A 28 9.40 7.87 -18.31
N LYS A 29 10.71 7.93 -18.59
CA LYS A 29 11.74 8.54 -17.73
C LYS A 29 11.26 9.92 -17.28
N ILE A 30 11.57 10.37 -16.06
CA ILE A 30 11.27 11.76 -15.67
C ILE A 30 12.02 12.67 -16.63
N GLN A 31 11.28 13.30 -17.53
CA GLN A 31 11.87 14.11 -18.58
C GLN A 31 12.12 15.56 -18.12
N TYR A 32 11.49 15.97 -17.02
CA TYR A 32 11.50 17.35 -16.53
C TYR A 32 11.70 17.45 -15.02
N ILE A 33 12.55 18.36 -14.57
CA ILE A 33 12.87 18.60 -13.15
C ILE A 33 12.70 20.08 -12.84
N ASP A 34 12.12 20.39 -11.69
CA ASP A 34 12.12 21.71 -11.10
C ASP A 34 13.05 21.70 -9.88
N VAL A 35 14.04 22.59 -9.88
CA VAL A 35 15.03 22.73 -8.81
C VAL A 35 14.90 24.10 -8.17
N VAL A 36 14.87 24.16 -6.84
CA VAL A 36 15.04 25.42 -6.11
C VAL A 36 16.27 25.34 -5.22
N LEU A 37 17.17 26.29 -5.42
CA LEU A 37 18.33 26.50 -4.55
C LEU A 37 17.90 27.41 -3.40
N VAL A 38 18.08 26.96 -2.17
CA VAL A 38 17.77 27.69 -0.93
C VAL A 38 19.08 27.98 -0.22
N LEU A 39 19.56 29.22 -0.33
CA LEU A 39 20.93 29.61 -0.02
C LEU A 39 20.98 30.45 1.27
N ASP A 40 21.77 29.99 2.23
CA ASP A 40 22.07 30.73 3.46
C ASP A 40 22.97 31.92 3.13
N VAL A 41 22.54 33.11 3.54
CA VAL A 41 23.33 34.34 3.45
C VAL A 41 23.48 35.00 4.81
N SER A 42 23.36 34.24 5.91
CA SER A 42 23.55 34.72 7.27
C SER A 42 24.94 35.31 7.52
N GLY A 43 25.10 36.09 8.59
CA GLY A 43 26.37 36.73 8.92
C GLY A 43 27.56 35.76 9.11
N SER A 44 27.31 34.48 9.45
CA SER A 44 28.36 33.45 9.54
C SER A 44 28.96 33.10 8.17
N MET A 45 28.17 33.19 7.11
CA MET A 45 28.61 32.93 5.74
C MET A 45 29.66 33.93 5.23
N GLY A 46 29.71 35.13 5.82
CA GLY A 46 30.72 36.15 5.52
C GLY A 46 32.07 35.94 6.21
N LYS A 47 32.18 34.94 7.11
CA LYS A 47 33.42 34.67 7.82
C LYS A 47 34.43 33.94 6.93
N PRO A 48 35.73 34.29 7.01
CA PRO A 48 36.77 33.59 6.28
C PRO A 48 36.79 32.08 6.56
N TRP A 49 37.08 31.30 5.53
CA TRP A 49 37.27 29.87 5.55
C TRP A 49 38.26 29.49 4.43
N ASN A 50 39.51 29.26 4.82
CA ASN A 50 40.64 28.94 3.92
C ASN A 50 40.97 30.01 2.86
N GLY A 51 40.96 31.29 3.24
CA GLY A 51 41.39 32.40 2.38
C GLY A 51 40.27 33.09 1.58
N GLU A 52 39.09 32.50 1.50
CA GLU A 52 37.86 33.10 0.95
C GLU A 52 36.75 33.10 2.00
N THR A 53 35.60 33.74 1.74
CA THR A 53 34.43 33.60 2.62
C THR A 53 33.63 32.34 2.27
N ARG A 54 32.88 31.77 3.22
CA ARG A 54 31.97 30.64 2.94
C ARG A 54 30.98 30.98 1.83
N LEU A 55 30.50 32.23 1.80
CA LEU A 55 29.60 32.73 0.77
C LEU A 55 30.26 32.76 -0.61
N ASP A 56 31.53 33.15 -0.73
CA ASP A 56 32.24 33.16 -2.02
C ASP A 56 32.39 31.74 -2.58
N ILE A 57 32.73 30.77 -1.72
CA ILE A 57 32.84 29.36 -2.09
C ILE A 57 31.46 28.80 -2.49
N LEU A 58 30.40 29.17 -1.77
CA LEU A 58 29.01 28.83 -2.14
C LEU A 58 28.67 29.37 -3.53
N LYS A 59 28.94 30.65 -3.81
CA LYS A 59 28.68 31.27 -5.12
C LYS A 59 29.40 30.54 -6.25
N ALA A 60 30.69 30.25 -6.07
CA ALA A 60 31.50 29.53 -7.05
C ALA A 60 30.94 28.11 -7.32
N SER A 61 30.47 27.43 -6.28
CA SER A 61 29.97 26.06 -6.39
C SER A 61 28.58 25.99 -7.02
N VAL A 62 27.69 26.93 -6.66
CA VAL A 62 26.39 27.10 -7.33
C VAL A 62 26.58 27.43 -8.81
N LYS A 63 27.55 28.27 -9.16
CA LYS A 63 27.91 28.53 -10.56
C LYS A 63 28.26 27.23 -11.30
N MET A 64 29.13 26.40 -10.72
CA MET A 64 29.49 25.12 -11.33
C MET A 64 28.31 24.17 -11.51
N PHE A 65 27.41 24.12 -10.52
CA PHE A 65 26.17 23.34 -10.63
C PHE A 65 25.29 23.81 -11.78
N ILE A 66 25.09 25.13 -11.93
CA ILE A 66 24.27 25.72 -13.00
C ILE A 66 24.89 25.47 -14.37
N GLU A 67 26.21 25.65 -14.49
CA GLU A 67 26.93 25.47 -15.76
C GLU A 67 26.81 24.05 -16.31
N GLN A 68 26.77 23.04 -15.43
CA GLN A 68 26.64 21.62 -15.79
C GLN A 68 25.24 21.19 -16.21
N GLN A 69 24.20 22.00 -15.96
CA GLN A 69 22.84 21.63 -16.35
C GLN A 69 22.66 21.70 -17.88
N PRO A 70 21.90 20.77 -18.50
CA PRO A 70 21.56 20.87 -19.91
C PRO A 70 20.70 22.12 -20.20
N VAL A 71 20.85 22.68 -21.40
CA VAL A 71 20.03 23.79 -21.93
C VAL A 71 18.91 23.33 -22.86
N ASP A 72 18.45 22.09 -22.68
CA ASP A 72 17.43 21.43 -23.51
C ASP A 72 15.99 21.68 -23.03
N GLY A 73 15.81 22.53 -22.02
CA GLY A 73 14.51 22.87 -21.43
C GLY A 73 13.93 21.81 -20.49
N SER A 74 14.70 20.76 -20.18
CA SER A 74 14.31 19.73 -19.21
C SER A 74 14.24 20.29 -17.77
N ILE A 75 15.11 21.24 -17.43
CA ILE A 75 15.27 21.76 -16.07
C ILE A 75 14.70 23.17 -15.94
N TYR A 76 13.92 23.39 -14.88
CA TYR A 76 13.56 24.71 -14.41
C TYR A 76 14.29 24.98 -13.09
N MET A 77 14.79 26.19 -12.91
CA MET A 77 15.56 26.55 -11.72
C MET A 77 15.09 27.87 -11.11
N GLY A 78 14.95 27.88 -9.79
CA GLY A 78 14.70 29.05 -8.98
C GLY A 78 15.74 29.20 -7.87
N VAL A 79 15.87 30.41 -7.33
CA VAL A 79 16.83 30.72 -6.26
C VAL A 79 16.14 31.54 -5.19
N VAL A 80 16.24 31.06 -3.96
CA VAL A 80 15.82 31.72 -2.73
C VAL A 80 17.06 31.91 -1.88
N SER A 81 17.26 33.12 -1.33
CA SER A 81 18.23 33.36 -0.26
C SER A 81 17.49 33.56 1.06
N PHE A 82 18.12 33.23 2.18
CA PHE A 82 17.56 33.51 3.50
C PHE A 82 18.61 34.05 4.47
N SER A 83 18.19 35.04 5.25
CA SER A 83 18.90 35.53 6.44
C SER A 83 17.91 35.80 7.56
N ASP A 84 17.48 37.05 7.76
CA ASP A 84 16.39 37.45 8.67
C ASP A 84 15.00 37.12 8.11
N HIS A 85 14.90 36.95 6.79
CA HIS A 85 13.72 36.54 6.04
C HIS A 85 14.15 35.91 4.71
N ALA A 86 13.26 35.18 4.06
CA ALA A 86 13.48 34.62 2.74
C ALA A 86 13.22 35.65 1.64
N THR A 87 14.10 35.67 0.64
CA THR A 87 13.96 36.51 -0.55
C THR A 87 14.06 35.62 -1.79
N THR A 88 13.08 35.72 -2.70
CA THR A 88 13.19 35.09 -4.02
C THR A 88 14.07 35.94 -4.92
N ILE A 89 15.28 35.47 -5.16
CA ILE A 89 16.30 36.17 -5.96
C ILE A 89 16.16 35.83 -7.44
N PHE A 90 15.63 34.64 -7.74
CA PHE A 90 15.32 34.23 -9.11
C PHE A 90 14.07 33.33 -9.14
N GLN A 91 13.09 33.71 -9.96
CA GLN A 91 11.86 32.93 -10.12
C GLN A 91 12.11 31.65 -10.91
N LEU A 92 11.33 30.60 -10.63
CA LEU A 92 11.45 29.31 -11.30
C LEU A 92 11.31 29.44 -12.82
N SER A 93 12.43 29.33 -13.55
CA SER A 93 12.48 29.56 -14.99
C SER A 93 13.17 28.44 -15.74
N CYS A 94 12.78 28.23 -16.99
CA CYS A 94 13.35 27.23 -17.88
C CYS A 94 14.82 27.52 -18.20
N ILE A 95 15.71 26.55 -17.95
CA ILE A 95 17.09 26.56 -18.47
C ILE A 95 17.03 26.11 -19.94
N GLY A 96 16.53 27.00 -20.81
CA GLY A 96 16.42 26.76 -22.25
C GLY A 96 17.56 27.33 -23.09
N ASN A 97 18.47 28.09 -22.47
CA ASN A 97 19.66 28.66 -23.10
C ASN A 97 20.69 29.13 -22.06
N GLU A 98 21.91 29.39 -22.51
CA GLU A 98 23.03 29.86 -21.67
C GLU A 98 22.82 31.27 -21.07
N GLY A 99 21.97 32.10 -21.70
CA GLY A 99 21.63 33.43 -21.17
C GLY A 99 20.85 33.35 -19.85
N VAL A 100 19.95 32.37 -19.72
CA VAL A 100 19.23 32.12 -18.46
C VAL A 100 20.19 31.67 -17.36
N LYS A 101 21.12 30.73 -17.65
CA LYS A 101 22.16 30.32 -16.70
C LYS A 101 22.97 31.52 -16.21
N THR A 102 23.43 32.36 -17.13
CA THR A 102 24.19 33.57 -16.83
C THR A 102 23.40 34.52 -15.91
N SER A 103 22.10 34.64 -16.14
CA SER A 103 21.22 35.50 -15.32
C SER A 103 21.07 34.98 -13.89
N ILE A 104 20.88 33.66 -13.73
CA ILE A 104 20.83 33.01 -12.41
C ILE A 104 22.18 33.18 -11.67
N ILE A 105 23.29 32.95 -12.38
CA ILE A 105 24.64 33.10 -11.82
C ILE A 105 24.86 34.54 -11.34
N ASN A 106 24.56 35.55 -12.16
CA ASN A 106 24.72 36.96 -11.77
C ASN A 106 23.89 37.32 -10.53
N SER A 107 22.66 36.81 -10.45
CA SER A 107 21.79 36.94 -9.27
C SER A 107 22.44 36.36 -8.01
N VAL A 108 23.07 35.18 -8.10
CA VAL A 108 23.77 34.53 -6.97
C VAL A 108 25.03 35.30 -6.57
N TYR A 109 25.81 35.82 -7.52
CA TYR A 109 27.02 36.60 -7.23
C TYR A 109 26.72 37.93 -6.52
N GLY A 110 25.52 38.49 -6.70
CA GLY A 110 25.05 39.69 -6.02
C GLY A 110 24.75 39.53 -4.53
N LEU A 111 24.67 38.30 -4.01
CA LEU A 111 24.35 38.03 -2.60
C LEU A 111 25.41 38.59 -1.65
N LYS A 112 24.99 39.00 -0.45
CA LYS A 112 25.87 39.50 0.61
C LYS A 112 25.51 38.82 1.93
N ALA A 113 26.52 38.52 2.73
CA ALA A 113 26.34 37.89 4.03
C ALA A 113 25.88 38.92 5.07
N GLU A 114 24.71 38.71 5.66
CA GLU A 114 24.12 39.56 6.70
C GLU A 114 23.03 38.83 7.48
N GLY A 115 22.61 39.37 8.62
CA GLY A 115 21.45 38.88 9.37
C GLY A 115 21.63 37.50 10.03
N LYS A 116 20.49 36.93 10.44
CA LYS A 116 20.35 35.64 11.14
C LYS A 116 20.13 34.46 10.17
N THR A 117 19.71 33.30 10.69
CA THR A 117 19.56 32.04 9.94
C THR A 117 18.10 31.53 10.03
N TYR A 118 17.14 32.27 9.47
CA TYR A 118 15.72 31.87 9.37
C TYR A 118 15.50 30.84 8.23
N MET A 119 16.08 29.65 8.41
CA MET A 119 16.04 28.56 7.43
C MET A 119 14.62 28.08 7.14
N ASP A 120 13.73 28.13 8.13
CA ASP A 120 12.33 27.74 7.98
C ASP A 120 11.60 28.60 6.94
N ASP A 121 11.87 29.92 6.94
CA ASP A 121 11.31 30.83 5.94
C ASP A 121 11.88 30.53 4.54
N GLY A 122 13.19 30.26 4.46
CA GLY A 122 13.85 29.85 3.21
C GLY A 122 13.23 28.58 2.61
N ILE A 123 12.99 27.57 3.46
CA ILE A 123 12.34 26.31 3.05
C ILE A 123 10.90 26.58 2.58
N ARG A 124 10.10 27.38 3.30
CA ARG A 124 8.71 27.68 2.91
C ARG A 124 8.64 28.44 1.58
N ALA A 125 9.55 29.37 1.34
CA ALA A 125 9.63 30.07 0.05
C ALA A 125 9.99 29.12 -1.09
N GLY A 126 10.99 28.25 -0.90
CA GLY A 126 11.35 27.24 -1.89
C GLY A 126 10.23 26.22 -2.14
N HIS A 127 9.53 25.81 -1.08
CA HIS A 127 8.39 24.90 -1.13
C HIS A 127 7.25 25.50 -1.96
N SER A 128 6.89 26.75 -1.67
CA SER A 128 5.83 27.50 -2.39
C SER A 128 6.10 27.65 -3.89
N MET A 129 7.37 27.65 -4.29
CA MET A 129 7.80 27.72 -5.68
C MET A 129 7.69 26.38 -6.41
N LEU A 130 7.84 25.26 -5.69
CA LEU A 130 7.86 23.91 -6.27
C LEU A 130 6.48 23.23 -6.34
N ILE A 131 5.52 23.63 -5.49
CA ILE A 131 4.18 23.03 -5.44
C ILE A 131 3.33 23.31 -6.70
N PRO A 132 2.37 22.42 -7.03
CA PRO A 132 1.47 22.61 -8.17
C PRO A 132 0.68 23.92 -8.08
N GLY A 133 0.78 24.74 -9.13
CA GLY A 133 0.22 26.11 -9.17
C GLY A 133 1.31 27.17 -9.36
N SER A 134 2.51 26.91 -8.83
CA SER A 134 3.74 27.69 -9.05
C SER A 134 4.79 26.89 -9.83
N GLY A 135 4.96 25.61 -9.50
CA GLY A 135 5.84 24.67 -10.21
C GLY A 135 5.10 23.81 -11.23
N ARG A 136 5.85 23.16 -12.14
CA ARG A 136 5.28 22.34 -13.23
C ARG A 136 4.67 21.04 -12.71
N LYS A 137 3.47 20.70 -13.18
CA LYS A 137 2.80 19.44 -12.84
C LYS A 137 3.54 18.25 -13.47
N GLY A 138 3.87 17.24 -12.69
CA GLY A 138 4.52 16.01 -13.17
C GLY A 138 6.03 16.08 -13.36
N ALA A 139 6.67 17.23 -13.10
CA ALA A 139 8.13 17.34 -13.00
C ALA A 139 8.62 16.82 -11.64
N GLY A 140 9.81 16.20 -11.62
CA GLY A 140 10.50 15.89 -10.37
C GLY A 140 10.84 17.18 -9.61
N LYS A 141 10.69 17.18 -8.29
CA LYS A 141 10.83 18.39 -7.46
C LYS A 141 12.00 18.24 -6.50
N VAL A 142 13.01 19.09 -6.64
CA VAL A 142 14.22 19.04 -5.82
C VAL A 142 14.46 20.41 -5.17
N MET A 143 14.64 20.41 -3.86
CA MET A 143 15.07 21.58 -3.10
C MET A 143 16.47 21.31 -2.57
N ILE A 144 17.43 22.19 -2.88
CA ILE A 144 18.82 22.06 -2.41
C ILE A 144 19.07 23.20 -1.43
N ILE A 145 19.20 22.86 -0.16
CA ILE A 145 19.46 23.79 0.94
C ILE A 145 20.95 23.80 1.22
N VAL A 146 21.54 25.00 1.28
CA VAL A 146 22.98 25.18 1.51
C VAL A 146 23.17 26.10 2.69
N SER A 147 23.79 25.63 3.77
CA SER A 147 23.93 26.39 5.03
C SER A 147 25.19 25.99 5.81
N ASP A 148 25.72 26.89 6.63
CA ASP A 148 26.87 26.66 7.50
C ASP A 148 26.52 26.37 8.97
N GLY A 149 25.24 26.32 9.34
CA GLY A 149 24.88 26.35 10.76
C GLY A 149 23.48 25.90 11.15
N ILE A 150 23.20 26.17 12.43
CA ILE A 150 21.94 25.86 13.12
C ILE A 150 20.93 26.98 12.80
N PRO A 151 19.70 26.65 12.39
CA PRO A 151 18.65 27.64 12.19
C PRO A 151 18.29 28.35 13.50
N GLU A 152 17.77 29.58 13.41
CA GLU A 152 17.28 30.32 14.59
C GLU A 152 16.15 29.56 15.31
N ASN A 153 15.40 28.72 14.57
CA ASN A 153 14.38 27.83 15.12
C ASN A 153 14.43 26.45 14.44
N GLU A 154 15.01 25.48 15.15
CA GLU A 154 15.17 24.10 14.69
C GLU A 154 13.85 23.38 14.41
N GLU A 155 12.85 23.55 15.28
CA GLU A 155 11.54 22.91 15.12
C GLU A 155 10.80 23.46 13.91
N ALA A 156 10.81 24.78 13.74
CA ALA A 156 10.16 25.42 12.61
C ALA A 156 10.80 25.00 11.27
N ALA A 157 12.13 24.88 11.24
CA ALA A 157 12.86 24.43 10.05
C ALA A 157 12.57 22.96 9.73
N ALA A 158 12.57 22.08 10.74
CA ALA A 158 12.21 20.68 10.59
C ALA A 158 10.77 20.51 10.09
N GLN A 159 9.83 21.29 10.65
CA GLN A 159 8.44 21.26 10.22
C GLN A 159 8.29 21.71 8.76
N ALA A 160 8.93 22.82 8.37
CA ALA A 160 8.89 23.31 6.99
C ALA A 160 9.47 22.28 6.00
N ALA A 161 10.57 21.61 6.36
CA ALA A 161 11.16 20.55 5.55
C ALA A 161 10.23 19.34 5.42
N ASN A 162 9.56 18.94 6.50
CA ASN A 162 8.60 17.84 6.49
C ASN A 162 7.37 18.14 5.63
N ASP A 163 6.87 19.37 5.66
CA ASP A 163 5.77 19.82 4.80
C ASP A 163 6.15 19.78 3.32
N ALA A 164 7.35 20.28 2.97
CA ALA A 164 7.88 20.17 1.61
C ALA A 164 8.01 18.71 1.15
N LYS A 165 8.55 17.84 2.03
CA LYS A 165 8.70 16.40 1.76
C LYS A 165 7.34 15.72 1.57
N LYS A 166 6.33 16.06 2.36
CA LYS A 166 4.97 15.53 2.23
C LYS A 166 4.35 15.83 0.86
N ASP A 167 4.69 16.98 0.27
CA ASP A 167 4.19 17.41 -1.04
C ASP A 167 5.00 16.90 -2.24
N GLY A 168 5.84 15.89 -2.05
CA GLY A 168 6.55 15.30 -3.18
C GLY A 168 7.91 15.95 -3.49
N ILE A 169 8.41 16.86 -2.65
CA ILE A 169 9.73 17.48 -2.85
C ILE A 169 10.82 16.60 -2.22
N VAL A 170 11.94 16.44 -2.93
CA VAL A 170 13.19 15.86 -2.41
C VAL A 170 14.04 16.99 -1.85
N VAL A 171 14.40 16.92 -0.58
CA VAL A 171 15.18 17.95 0.12
C VAL A 171 16.61 17.46 0.30
N VAL A 172 17.55 18.15 -0.35
CA VAL A 172 19.00 17.90 -0.27
C VAL A 172 19.61 18.94 0.65
N GLY A 173 20.39 18.51 1.64
CA GLY A 173 21.11 19.39 2.56
C GLY A 173 22.60 19.41 2.25
N VAL A 174 23.17 20.60 2.06
CA VAL A 174 24.60 20.82 1.84
C VAL A 174 25.13 21.66 3.01
N PHE A 175 25.91 21.03 3.88
CA PHE A 175 26.51 21.68 5.04
C PHE A 175 27.92 22.21 4.73
N ILE A 176 28.19 23.44 5.13
CA ILE A 176 29.47 24.14 4.91
C ILE A 176 30.13 24.44 6.26
N GLY A 177 31.23 23.76 6.60
CA GLY A 177 32.00 24.13 7.78
C GLY A 177 32.60 22.94 8.52
N ASN A 178 33.16 23.22 9.69
CA ASN A 178 33.71 22.17 10.55
C ASN A 178 32.55 21.43 11.23
N LEU A 179 32.58 20.10 11.16
CA LEU A 179 31.60 19.25 11.85
C LEU A 179 31.60 19.56 13.35
N SER A 180 30.42 19.88 13.90
CA SER A 180 30.27 20.25 15.31
C SER A 180 29.22 19.42 16.05
N GLN A 181 28.71 18.33 15.45
CA GLN A 181 27.64 17.49 16.00
C GLN A 181 26.38 18.29 16.37
N THR A 182 26.08 19.34 15.60
CA THR A 182 24.92 20.21 15.87
C THR A 182 24.21 20.59 14.57
N GLY A 183 24.68 21.61 13.85
CA GLY A 183 24.06 22.07 12.61
C GLY A 183 24.10 21.04 11.49
N ASP A 184 25.20 20.30 11.38
CA ASP A 184 25.38 19.19 10.44
C ASP A 184 24.42 18.02 10.71
N GLU A 185 24.24 17.64 11.98
CA GLU A 185 23.29 16.59 12.37
C GLU A 185 21.84 17.02 12.15
N LEU A 186 21.49 18.27 12.46
CA LEU A 186 20.16 18.79 12.19
C LEU A 186 19.85 18.80 10.69
N LEU A 187 20.77 19.31 9.87
CA LEU A 187 20.57 19.36 8.43
C LEU A 187 20.46 17.94 7.83
N ARG A 188 21.22 16.98 8.35
CA ARG A 188 21.17 15.56 7.95
C ARG A 188 19.89 14.86 8.40
N ASP A 189 19.56 14.96 9.69
CA ASP A 189 18.60 14.06 10.36
C ASP A 189 17.20 14.64 10.45
N ARG A 190 17.06 15.97 10.42
CA ARG A 190 15.77 16.66 10.56
C ARG A 190 15.31 17.34 9.28
N ILE A 191 16.24 17.86 8.48
CA ILE A 191 15.92 18.59 7.24
C ILE A 191 15.96 17.66 6.02
N ALA A 192 17.16 17.22 5.62
CA ALA A 192 17.42 16.42 4.42
C ALA A 192 17.02 14.93 4.56
N GLN A 193 16.43 14.56 5.69
CA GLN A 193 16.00 13.19 5.96
C GLN A 193 15.03 12.69 4.88
N HIS A 194 15.40 11.58 4.25
CA HIS A 194 14.53 10.77 3.39
C HIS A 194 14.33 9.38 4.03
N PRO A 195 13.17 8.72 3.88
CA PRO A 195 12.89 7.40 4.48
C PRO A 195 13.87 6.27 4.08
N LYS A 196 14.75 6.48 3.09
CA LYS A 196 15.91 5.62 2.79
C LYS A 196 17.11 6.53 2.44
N TYR A 197 18.09 6.59 3.34
CA TYR A 197 19.37 7.31 3.24
C TYR A 197 19.28 8.85 3.12
N PRO A 198 20.09 9.64 3.85
CA PRO A 198 19.97 11.10 3.80
C PRO A 198 20.69 11.69 2.56
N TYR A 199 20.02 12.56 1.80
CA TYR A 199 20.64 13.42 0.78
C TYR A 199 21.39 14.57 1.44
N PHE A 200 22.35 14.21 2.26
CA PHE A 200 23.16 15.12 3.03
C PHE A 200 24.60 15.07 2.55
N ILE A 201 25.14 16.24 2.21
CA ILE A 201 26.53 16.41 1.84
C ILE A 201 27.16 17.32 2.89
N SER A 202 28.16 16.79 3.60
CA SER A 202 28.98 17.59 4.51
C SER A 202 30.31 17.95 3.88
N ILE A 203 30.70 19.21 4.06
CA ILE A 203 31.90 19.76 3.45
C ILE A 203 32.71 20.43 4.55
N THR A 204 33.81 19.77 4.88
CA THR A 204 34.79 20.19 5.88
C THR A 204 36.01 20.86 5.27
N ASN A 205 36.20 20.69 3.96
CA ASN A 205 37.22 21.37 3.17
C ASN A 205 36.56 22.13 1.99
N PRO A 206 36.82 23.43 1.83
CA PRO A 206 36.35 24.23 0.69
C PRO A 206 36.54 23.58 -0.68
N GLU A 207 37.64 22.85 -0.90
CA GLU A 207 37.96 22.22 -2.19
C GLU A 207 36.95 21.13 -2.60
N ASP A 208 36.14 20.64 -1.66
CA ASP A 208 35.16 19.58 -1.92
C ASP A 208 33.77 20.13 -2.26
N LEU A 209 33.46 21.40 -1.98
CA LEU A 209 32.17 22.02 -2.33
C LEU A 209 31.93 22.06 -3.85
N PRO A 210 32.90 22.47 -4.69
CA PRO A 210 32.82 22.32 -6.14
C PRO A 210 32.52 20.89 -6.61
N LYS A 211 33.17 19.89 -6.00
CA LYS A 211 33.02 18.47 -6.36
C LYS A 211 31.63 17.96 -5.97
N ALA A 212 31.14 18.35 -4.80
CA ALA A 212 29.81 18.02 -4.32
C ALA A 212 28.72 18.55 -5.25
N PHE A 213 28.81 19.82 -5.65
CA PHE A 213 27.84 20.42 -6.57
C PHE A 213 27.92 19.81 -7.98
N LYS A 214 29.12 19.45 -8.44
CA LYS A 214 29.28 18.64 -9.66
C LYS A 214 28.57 17.29 -9.55
N TYR A 215 28.79 16.57 -8.45
CA TYR A 215 28.13 15.29 -8.20
C TYR A 215 26.59 15.44 -8.15
N LEU A 216 26.09 16.49 -7.48
CA LEU A 216 24.66 16.79 -7.44
C LEU A 216 24.08 17.05 -8.83
N ALA A 217 24.80 17.78 -9.70
CA ALA A 217 24.37 18.02 -11.06
C ALA A 217 24.27 16.72 -11.86
N GLU A 218 25.27 15.84 -11.74
CA GLU A 218 25.30 14.54 -12.42
C GLU A 218 24.20 13.59 -11.93
N GLN A 219 23.87 13.64 -10.62
CA GLN A 219 22.86 12.77 -10.01
C GLN A 219 21.45 13.37 -9.98
N LEU A 220 21.25 14.60 -10.46
CA LEU A 220 20.00 15.34 -10.28
C LEU A 220 18.76 14.57 -10.77
N TYR A 221 18.85 13.88 -11.90
CA TYR A 221 17.76 13.04 -12.40
C TYR A 221 17.50 11.82 -11.54
N ALA A 222 18.54 11.18 -11.02
CA ALA A 222 18.38 10.06 -10.10
C ALA A 222 17.75 10.50 -8.78
N ILE A 223 18.18 11.65 -8.24
CA ILE A 223 17.61 12.27 -7.03
C ILE A 223 16.14 12.63 -7.25
N ALA A 224 15.80 13.18 -8.42
CA ALA A 224 14.42 13.48 -8.78
C ALA A 224 13.57 12.22 -9.04
N GLU A 225 14.16 11.15 -9.58
CA GLU A 225 13.55 9.86 -9.85
C GLU A 225 13.39 8.97 -8.61
N GLU A 226 14.19 9.16 -7.56
CA GLU A 226 14.06 8.41 -6.31
C GLU A 226 12.76 8.78 -5.54
N LYS A 227 12.01 9.77 -6.06
CA LYS A 227 10.59 9.99 -5.78
C LYS A 227 9.69 9.75 -6.99
N GLU A 228 9.97 8.71 -7.77
CA GLU A 228 8.87 7.89 -8.22
C GLU A 228 8.13 7.44 -6.95
N VAL A 229 7.06 8.17 -6.59
CA VAL A 229 5.99 7.79 -5.66
C VAL A 229 6.03 6.27 -5.48
N GLY A 230 6.40 5.82 -4.27
CA GLY A 230 6.55 4.40 -3.97
C GLY A 230 5.39 3.63 -4.57
N VAL A 231 5.68 2.60 -5.36
CA VAL A 231 4.61 1.89 -6.05
C VAL A 231 3.86 1.04 -5.02
N GLY A 232 2.64 1.47 -4.70
CA GLY A 232 1.80 0.88 -3.66
C GLY A 232 1.77 1.71 -2.37
N ARG A 233 1.10 1.20 -1.35
CA ARG A 233 0.94 1.93 -0.08
C ARG A 233 2.25 2.07 0.67
N GLU A 234 2.33 3.14 1.46
CA GLU A 234 3.38 3.31 2.47
C GLU A 234 2.94 2.66 3.80
N PRO A 235 3.74 1.73 4.38
CA PRO A 235 3.43 1.14 5.67
C PRO A 235 3.46 2.20 6.79
N PRO A 236 2.46 2.23 7.69
CA PRO A 236 2.48 3.18 8.80
C PRO A 236 3.53 2.78 9.85
N PRO A 237 4.06 3.75 10.63
CA PRO A 237 4.88 3.47 11.80
C PRO A 237 4.16 2.55 12.78
N ILE A 238 4.91 1.76 13.55
CA ILE A 238 4.37 0.70 14.44
C ILE A 238 3.26 1.23 15.36
N GLY A 239 3.48 2.38 15.99
CA GLY A 239 2.53 2.97 16.94
C GLY A 239 1.22 3.41 16.28
N GLU A 240 1.27 3.92 15.05
CA GLU A 240 0.08 4.28 14.27
C GLU A 240 -0.59 3.04 13.68
N GLY A 241 0.20 2.11 13.15
CA GLY A 241 -0.28 0.83 12.64
C GLY A 241 -1.05 0.04 13.69
N ALA A 242 -0.59 0.04 14.94
CA ALA A 242 -1.28 -0.62 16.05
C ALA A 242 -2.65 0.02 16.34
N LYS A 243 -2.75 1.35 16.28
CA LYS A 243 -4.02 2.07 16.45
C LYS A 243 -4.98 1.78 15.30
N ILE A 244 -4.49 1.81 14.06
CA ILE A 244 -5.27 1.58 12.84
C ILE A 244 -5.81 0.14 12.80
N VAL A 245 -4.94 -0.85 13.00
CA VAL A 245 -5.33 -2.26 12.99
C VAL A 245 -6.23 -2.58 14.17
N GLY A 246 -5.92 -2.05 15.35
CA GLY A 246 -6.77 -2.19 16.54
C GLY A 246 -8.17 -1.63 16.35
N ALA A 247 -8.29 -0.39 15.83
CA ALA A 247 -9.57 0.23 15.53
C ALA A 247 -10.35 -0.56 14.47
N SER A 248 -9.68 -1.00 13.40
CA SER A 248 -10.28 -1.81 12.34
C SER A 248 -10.81 -3.14 12.87
N ALA A 249 -10.03 -3.83 13.72
CA ALA A 249 -10.44 -5.07 14.35
C ALA A 249 -11.64 -4.88 15.30
N VAL A 250 -11.66 -3.81 16.10
CA VAL A 250 -12.78 -3.47 17.00
C VAL A 250 -14.05 -3.20 16.22
N VAL A 251 -13.99 -2.39 15.16
CA VAL A 251 -15.15 -2.11 14.29
C VAL A 251 -15.68 -3.39 13.69
N SER A 252 -14.79 -4.21 13.12
CA SER A 252 -15.15 -5.48 12.49
C SER A 252 -15.80 -6.43 13.48
N PHE A 253 -15.19 -6.61 14.66
CA PHE A 253 -15.71 -7.46 15.73
C PHE A 253 -17.08 -6.95 16.23
N SER A 254 -17.25 -5.64 16.35
CA SER A 254 -18.52 -5.03 16.75
C SER A 254 -19.61 -5.28 15.70
N LEU A 255 -19.30 -5.12 14.42
CA LEU A 255 -20.25 -5.42 13.34
C LEU A 255 -20.64 -6.90 13.31
N VAL A 256 -19.69 -7.81 13.51
CA VAL A 256 -19.97 -9.25 13.58
C VAL A 256 -20.88 -9.57 14.78
N THR A 257 -20.57 -9.04 15.96
CA THR A 257 -21.36 -9.30 17.17
C THR A 257 -22.77 -8.73 17.08
N VAL A 258 -22.93 -7.51 16.57
CA VAL A 258 -24.25 -6.92 16.29
C VAL A 258 -25.01 -7.77 15.28
N SER A 259 -24.34 -8.26 14.23
CA SER A 259 -24.95 -9.17 13.25
C SER A 259 -25.45 -10.47 13.88
N ALA A 260 -24.70 -11.03 14.82
CA ALA A 260 -25.05 -12.26 15.50
C ALA A 260 -26.31 -12.11 16.37
N ILE A 261 -26.45 -10.95 17.01
CA ILE A 261 -27.56 -10.65 17.94
C ILE A 261 -28.82 -10.25 17.17
N LEU A 262 -28.66 -9.47 16.09
CA LEU A 262 -29.75 -8.85 15.36
C LEU A 262 -29.99 -9.45 13.97
N SER A 263 -29.56 -10.70 13.73
CA SER A 263 -29.62 -11.33 12.40
C SER A 263 -31.02 -11.29 11.78
N ASN A 264 -32.07 -11.58 12.57
CA ASN A 264 -33.46 -11.54 12.12
C ASN A 264 -33.92 -10.12 11.75
N GLN A 265 -33.60 -9.12 12.59
CA GLN A 265 -33.94 -7.72 12.33
C GLN A 265 -33.19 -7.19 11.10
N ILE A 266 -31.91 -7.53 10.97
CA ILE A 266 -31.09 -7.14 9.82
C ILE A 266 -31.63 -7.79 8.54
N ALA A 267 -31.99 -9.08 8.58
CA ALA A 267 -32.62 -9.75 7.43
C ALA A 267 -33.95 -9.09 7.03
N PHE A 268 -34.76 -8.66 8.00
CA PHE A 268 -35.99 -7.92 7.74
C PHE A 268 -35.73 -6.55 7.08
N LEU A 269 -34.79 -5.77 7.62
CA LEU A 269 -34.39 -4.49 7.03
C LEU A 269 -33.81 -4.67 5.61
N PHE A 270 -33.00 -5.71 5.42
CA PHE A 270 -32.43 -6.04 4.13
C PHE A 270 -33.52 -6.44 3.12
N ASN A 271 -34.56 -7.18 3.53
CA ASN A 271 -35.72 -7.48 2.67
C ASN A 271 -36.46 -6.21 2.24
N ALA A 272 -36.70 -5.29 3.17
CA ALA A 272 -37.33 -4.01 2.87
C ALA A 272 -36.50 -3.17 1.88
N LEU A 273 -35.17 -3.18 2.03
CA LEU A 273 -34.27 -2.49 1.10
C LEU A 273 -34.21 -3.19 -0.27
N SER A 274 -34.05 -4.51 -0.28
CA SER A 274 -34.00 -5.37 -1.46
C SER A 274 -35.22 -5.17 -2.35
N SER A 275 -36.43 -5.17 -1.77
CA SER A 275 -37.67 -4.94 -2.52
C SER A 275 -37.74 -3.56 -3.18
N ARG A 276 -37.19 -2.51 -2.54
CA ARG A 276 -37.08 -1.15 -3.12
C ARG A 276 -36.04 -1.08 -4.24
N ILE A 277 -34.91 -1.75 -4.07
CA ILE A 277 -33.88 -1.83 -5.12
C ILE A 277 -34.47 -2.57 -6.33
N LEU A 278 -35.13 -3.71 -6.12
CA LEU A 278 -35.78 -4.47 -7.19
C LEU A 278 -36.89 -3.67 -7.89
N SER A 279 -37.71 -2.91 -7.15
CA SER A 279 -38.75 -2.07 -7.78
C SER A 279 -38.14 -0.94 -8.60
N PHE A 280 -37.07 -0.30 -8.11
CA PHE A 280 -36.32 0.69 -8.86
C PHE A 280 -35.67 0.08 -10.11
N LEU A 281 -35.01 -1.07 -10.00
CA LEU A 281 -34.39 -1.75 -11.13
C LEU A 281 -35.43 -2.22 -12.17
N ARG A 282 -36.63 -2.63 -11.74
CA ARG A 282 -37.75 -2.92 -12.65
C ARG A 282 -38.21 -1.70 -13.43
N SER A 283 -38.08 -0.49 -12.87
CA SER A 283 -38.39 0.75 -13.60
C SER A 283 -37.44 1.03 -14.76
N LEU A 284 -36.28 0.35 -14.83
CA LEU A 284 -35.27 0.51 -15.88
C LEU A 284 -35.46 -0.45 -17.08
N ASN A 285 -36.60 -1.16 -17.19
CA ASN A 285 -36.89 -2.12 -18.27
C ASN A 285 -35.77 -3.17 -18.49
N LEU A 286 -35.26 -3.75 -17.40
CA LEU A 286 -34.20 -4.77 -17.48
C LEU A 286 -34.72 -6.09 -18.08
N PRO A 287 -33.89 -6.83 -18.85
CA PRO A 287 -34.23 -8.17 -19.35
C PRO A 287 -34.56 -9.16 -18.24
N ASP A 288 -35.51 -10.06 -18.48
CA ASP A 288 -36.00 -11.05 -17.49
C ASP A 288 -34.87 -11.93 -16.91
N TRP A 289 -33.89 -12.30 -17.74
CA TRP A 289 -32.75 -13.10 -17.29
C TRP A 289 -31.93 -12.39 -16.21
N LEU A 290 -31.80 -11.06 -16.28
CA LEU A 290 -31.05 -10.27 -15.31
C LEU A 290 -31.86 -10.07 -14.02
N GLN A 291 -33.18 -9.90 -14.14
CA GLN A 291 -34.07 -9.79 -12.98
C GLN A 291 -34.03 -11.06 -12.13
N ASN A 292 -34.07 -12.23 -12.78
CA ASN A 292 -33.98 -13.53 -12.10
C ASN A 292 -32.65 -13.70 -11.36
N ILE A 293 -31.53 -13.31 -11.99
CA ILE A 293 -30.21 -13.36 -11.35
C ILE A 293 -30.17 -12.45 -10.11
N LEU A 294 -30.68 -11.23 -10.21
CA LEU A 294 -30.68 -10.27 -9.09
C LEU A 294 -31.55 -10.76 -7.93
N GLN A 295 -32.72 -11.32 -8.22
CA GLN A 295 -33.60 -11.88 -7.20
C GLN A 295 -32.95 -13.07 -6.48
N GLN A 296 -32.38 -14.01 -7.25
CA GLN A 296 -31.67 -15.17 -6.71
C GLN A 296 -30.48 -14.75 -5.84
N TYR A 297 -29.73 -13.74 -6.26
CA TYR A 297 -28.63 -13.16 -5.50
C TYR A 297 -29.10 -12.52 -4.17
N LEU A 298 -30.20 -11.78 -4.19
CA LEU A 298 -30.76 -11.17 -2.98
C LEU A 298 -31.25 -12.22 -1.98
N GLU A 299 -31.83 -13.32 -2.45
CA GLU A 299 -32.23 -14.46 -1.62
C GLU A 299 -31.03 -15.13 -0.94
N GLU A 300 -29.91 -15.29 -1.63
CA GLU A 300 -28.67 -15.82 -1.02
C GLU A 300 -28.13 -14.94 0.08
N VAL A 301 -28.15 -13.62 -0.13
CA VAL A 301 -27.71 -12.68 0.90
C VAL A 301 -28.55 -12.84 2.17
N ILE A 302 -29.87 -13.04 2.01
CA ILE A 302 -30.78 -13.25 3.15
C ILE A 302 -30.46 -14.57 3.87
N LYS A 303 -30.26 -15.67 3.13
CA LYS A 303 -29.83 -16.97 3.69
C LYS A 303 -28.53 -16.84 4.47
N SER A 304 -27.58 -16.10 3.92
CA SER A 304 -26.31 -15.81 4.59
C SER A 304 -26.49 -14.96 5.85
N ILE A 305 -27.40 -13.99 5.90
CA ILE A 305 -27.67 -13.26 7.15
C ILE A 305 -28.29 -14.19 8.22
N ARG A 306 -29.14 -15.13 7.81
CA ARG A 306 -29.90 -16.02 8.73
C ARG A 306 -29.14 -17.27 9.18
N GLU A 307 -27.92 -17.51 8.68
CA GLU A 307 -27.15 -18.74 8.96
C GLU A 307 -27.90 -20.03 8.54
N GLU A 308 -28.69 -19.97 7.48
CA GLU A 308 -29.43 -21.14 7.02
C GLU A 308 -28.48 -22.20 6.44
N GLU A 309 -28.55 -23.44 6.96
CA GLU A 309 -27.85 -24.57 6.37
C GLU A 309 -28.47 -24.91 5.01
N VAL A 310 -27.62 -25.09 4.00
CA VAL A 310 -28.10 -25.24 2.62
C VAL A 310 -28.27 -26.73 2.25
N PRO A 311 -29.41 -27.15 1.68
CA PRO A 311 -29.54 -28.52 1.20
C PRO A 311 -28.61 -28.76 0.00
N PRO A 312 -28.06 -29.99 -0.16
CA PRO A 312 -27.25 -30.32 -1.33
C PRO A 312 -28.09 -30.24 -2.61
N PRO A 313 -27.50 -29.81 -3.75
CA PRO A 313 -28.21 -29.71 -5.01
C PRO A 313 -28.57 -31.10 -5.53
N THR A 314 -29.64 -31.18 -6.33
CA THR A 314 -30.10 -32.41 -6.98
C THR A 314 -29.03 -33.03 -7.91
N LYS A 315 -28.13 -32.21 -8.45
CA LYS A 315 -26.94 -32.65 -9.19
C LYS A 315 -25.69 -32.08 -8.53
N TRP A 316 -24.75 -32.95 -8.17
CA TRP A 316 -23.49 -32.54 -7.57
C TRP A 316 -22.67 -31.67 -8.53
N GLN A 317 -22.28 -30.48 -8.08
CA GLN A 317 -21.45 -29.54 -8.84
C GLN A 317 -20.34 -28.99 -7.94
N PHE A 318 -19.12 -28.93 -8.45
CA PHE A 318 -18.00 -28.37 -7.70
C PHE A 318 -18.08 -26.85 -7.57
N ILE A 319 -18.53 -26.17 -8.62
CA ILE A 319 -18.75 -24.72 -8.63
C ILE A 319 -20.10 -24.46 -9.28
N THR A 320 -21.00 -23.76 -8.58
CA THR A 320 -22.30 -23.34 -9.11
C THR A 320 -22.20 -22.00 -9.82
N ILE A 321 -23.18 -21.68 -10.70
CA ILE A 321 -23.24 -20.36 -11.35
C ILE A 321 -23.36 -19.23 -10.31
N GLN A 322 -24.09 -19.49 -9.23
CA GLN A 322 -24.25 -18.57 -8.10
C GLN A 322 -22.90 -18.27 -7.43
N GLU A 323 -22.11 -19.30 -7.13
CA GLU A 323 -20.77 -19.11 -6.56
C GLU A 323 -19.87 -18.28 -7.48
N LEU A 324 -19.96 -18.45 -8.80
CA LEU A 324 -19.23 -17.61 -9.75
C LEU A 324 -19.65 -16.13 -9.68
N ILE A 325 -20.96 -15.85 -9.55
CA ILE A 325 -21.48 -14.49 -9.39
C ILE A 325 -21.00 -13.90 -8.07
N THR A 326 -21.08 -14.66 -6.97
CA THR A 326 -20.56 -14.26 -5.66
C THR A 326 -19.07 -13.94 -5.68
N ILE A 327 -18.26 -14.78 -6.35
CA ILE A 327 -16.82 -14.56 -6.52
C ILE A 327 -16.58 -13.28 -7.31
N ALA A 328 -17.26 -13.08 -8.44
CA ALA A 328 -17.10 -11.88 -9.27
C ALA A 328 -17.49 -10.59 -8.52
N PHE A 329 -18.55 -10.63 -7.73
CA PHE A 329 -18.97 -9.49 -6.91
C PHE A 329 -17.98 -9.20 -5.77
N SER A 330 -17.54 -10.25 -5.07
CA SER A 330 -16.52 -10.16 -4.01
C SER A 330 -15.21 -9.60 -4.53
N MET A 331 -14.78 -10.06 -5.71
CA MET A 331 -13.62 -9.52 -6.43
C MET A 331 -13.78 -8.04 -6.74
N SER A 332 -14.93 -7.62 -7.24
CA SER A 332 -15.17 -6.21 -7.57
C SER A 332 -15.05 -5.31 -6.34
N LEU A 333 -15.63 -5.72 -5.20
CA LEU A 333 -15.53 -4.97 -3.95
C LEU A 333 -14.10 -4.90 -3.42
N LEU A 334 -13.42 -6.04 -3.35
CA LEU A 334 -12.02 -6.10 -2.91
C LEU A 334 -11.13 -5.27 -3.83
N PHE A 335 -11.36 -5.30 -5.14
CA PHE A 335 -10.61 -4.50 -6.10
C PHE A 335 -10.68 -3.01 -5.80
N PHE A 336 -11.87 -2.44 -5.63
CA PHE A 336 -12.00 -1.01 -5.34
C PHE A 336 -11.36 -0.62 -4.01
N VAL A 337 -11.54 -1.45 -2.97
CA VAL A 337 -11.01 -1.18 -1.64
C VAL A 337 -9.48 -1.29 -1.63
N TYR A 338 -8.90 -2.35 -2.20
CA TYR A 338 -7.45 -2.49 -2.26
C TYR A 338 -6.81 -1.51 -3.23
N TYR A 339 -7.48 -1.14 -4.33
CA TYR A 339 -7.00 -0.08 -5.21
C TYR A 339 -6.95 1.27 -4.47
N TRP A 340 -7.98 1.59 -3.68
CA TRP A 340 -7.98 2.77 -2.82
C TRP A 340 -6.80 2.78 -1.83
N VAL A 341 -6.60 1.68 -1.12
CA VAL A 341 -5.56 1.54 -0.09
C VAL A 341 -4.18 1.62 -0.71
N GLU A 342 -3.91 0.89 -1.79
CA GLU A 342 -2.61 0.88 -2.47
C GLU A 342 -2.28 2.22 -3.12
N CYS A 343 -3.29 2.98 -3.56
CA CYS A 343 -3.06 4.34 -4.06
C CYS A 343 -2.77 5.34 -2.93
N GLY A 344 -3.04 5.02 -1.66
CA GLY A 344 -2.99 6.00 -0.56
C GLY A 344 -4.22 6.90 -0.48
N GLY A 345 -5.36 6.48 -1.07
CA GLY A 345 -6.63 7.20 -1.01
C GLY A 345 -6.69 8.47 -1.88
N PHE A 346 -7.49 9.45 -1.47
CA PHE A 346 -7.71 10.68 -2.23
C PHE A 346 -6.58 11.70 -2.00
N PRO A 347 -6.13 12.44 -3.05
CA PRO A 347 -6.56 12.40 -4.46
C PRO A 347 -5.81 11.39 -5.33
N TYR A 348 -4.90 10.61 -4.75
CA TYR A 348 -3.93 9.76 -5.44
C TYR A 348 -4.56 8.66 -6.32
N ILE A 349 -5.79 8.23 -6.04
CA ILE A 349 -6.53 7.27 -6.89
C ILE A 349 -6.71 7.74 -8.35
N PHE A 350 -6.70 9.05 -8.60
CA PHE A 350 -6.91 9.65 -9.92
C PHE A 350 -5.59 9.93 -10.66
N TYR A 351 -4.44 9.63 -10.05
CA TYR A 351 -3.15 9.88 -10.68
C TYR A 351 -2.93 8.85 -11.78
N LEU A 352 -2.68 9.32 -13.01
CA LEU A 352 -2.44 8.46 -14.18
C LEU A 352 -1.37 7.40 -13.91
N LYS A 353 -0.32 7.76 -13.18
CA LYS A 353 0.73 6.83 -12.76
C LYS A 353 0.19 5.66 -11.91
N ASN A 354 -0.71 5.94 -10.96
CA ASN A 354 -1.31 4.89 -10.12
C ASN A 354 -2.29 4.02 -10.91
N ILE A 355 -3.02 4.61 -11.87
CA ILE A 355 -3.87 3.85 -12.79
C ILE A 355 -3.04 2.82 -13.57
N PHE A 356 -1.85 3.20 -14.09
CA PHE A 356 -1.01 2.26 -14.83
C PHE A 356 -0.24 1.29 -13.92
N LYS A 357 0.24 1.73 -12.75
CA LYS A 357 1.12 0.90 -11.90
C LYS A 357 0.41 0.06 -10.85
N ILE A 358 -0.79 0.44 -10.40
CA ILE A 358 -1.47 -0.19 -9.26
C ILE A 358 -2.72 -0.97 -9.69
N LEU A 359 -3.51 -0.41 -10.62
CA LEU A 359 -4.80 -0.98 -11.03
C LEU A 359 -4.69 -2.46 -11.45
N VAL A 360 -3.78 -2.74 -12.39
CA VAL A 360 -3.58 -4.09 -12.92
C VAL A 360 -3.04 -5.05 -11.86
N PRO A 361 -1.94 -4.74 -11.14
CA PRO A 361 -1.46 -5.56 -10.03
C PRO A 361 -2.53 -5.90 -8.99
N VAL A 362 -3.33 -4.91 -8.58
CA VAL A 362 -4.41 -5.11 -7.61
C VAL A 362 -5.48 -6.04 -8.19
N ALA A 363 -5.88 -5.88 -9.46
CA ALA A 363 -6.85 -6.78 -10.09
C ALA A 363 -6.37 -8.24 -10.11
N VAL A 364 -5.11 -8.49 -10.48
CA VAL A 364 -4.50 -9.84 -10.48
C VAL A 364 -4.47 -10.41 -9.07
N THR A 365 -4.06 -9.58 -8.11
CA THR A 365 -3.97 -9.96 -6.70
C THR A 365 -5.31 -10.35 -6.14
N VAL A 366 -6.33 -9.51 -6.35
CA VAL A 366 -7.69 -9.75 -5.85
C VAL A 366 -8.29 -10.99 -6.49
N PHE A 367 -8.05 -11.24 -7.79
CA PHE A 367 -8.43 -12.50 -8.42
C PHE A 367 -7.78 -13.71 -7.70
N ALA A 368 -6.46 -13.68 -7.50
CA ALA A 368 -5.75 -14.79 -6.86
C ALA A 368 -6.22 -15.01 -5.40
N VAL A 369 -6.44 -13.93 -4.64
CA VAL A 369 -6.88 -13.98 -3.24
C VAL A 369 -8.31 -14.53 -3.14
N THR A 370 -9.25 -14.01 -3.93
CA THR A 370 -10.66 -14.42 -3.88
C THR A 370 -10.86 -15.86 -4.33
N VAL A 371 -10.14 -16.28 -5.37
CA VAL A 371 -10.12 -17.68 -5.79
C VAL A 371 -9.55 -18.54 -4.65
N THR A 372 -8.42 -18.15 -4.06
CA THR A 372 -7.86 -18.91 -2.92
C THR A 372 -8.84 -19.03 -1.77
N ASP A 373 -9.51 -17.94 -1.36
CA ASP A 373 -10.50 -17.96 -0.28
C ASP A 373 -11.70 -18.86 -0.61
N ALA A 374 -12.26 -18.74 -1.81
CA ALA A 374 -13.40 -19.54 -2.24
C ALA A 374 -13.06 -21.04 -2.33
N LEU A 375 -11.90 -21.39 -2.92
CA LEU A 375 -11.51 -22.79 -3.11
C LEU A 375 -11.03 -23.44 -1.81
N SER A 376 -10.35 -22.70 -0.93
CA SER A 376 -9.67 -23.28 0.26
C SER A 376 -10.60 -23.86 1.32
N GLU A 377 -11.90 -23.54 1.32
CA GLU A 377 -12.86 -24.12 2.28
C GLU A 377 -14.04 -24.80 1.58
N ALA A 378 -14.69 -24.14 0.61
CA ALA A 378 -15.85 -24.71 -0.07
C ALA A 378 -15.47 -25.92 -0.93
N LEU A 379 -14.40 -25.83 -1.74
CA LEU A 379 -13.97 -26.98 -2.54
C LEU A 379 -13.38 -28.10 -1.71
N LEU A 380 -12.60 -27.79 -0.66
CA LEU A 380 -12.11 -28.85 0.24
C LEU A 380 -13.29 -29.62 0.84
N THR A 381 -14.32 -28.92 1.33
CA THR A 381 -15.52 -29.55 1.89
C THR A 381 -16.21 -30.46 0.86
N LYS A 382 -16.41 -29.97 -0.38
CA LYS A 382 -16.99 -30.75 -1.48
C LYS A 382 -16.13 -31.94 -1.87
N PHE A 383 -14.81 -31.80 -1.90
CA PHE A 383 -13.90 -32.88 -2.24
C PHE A 383 -13.98 -34.05 -1.24
N PHE A 384 -14.22 -33.75 0.04
CA PHE A 384 -14.44 -34.74 1.09
C PHE A 384 -15.90 -35.22 1.21
N GLY A 385 -16.73 -34.95 0.20
CA GLY A 385 -18.10 -35.48 0.09
C GLY A 385 -19.16 -34.72 0.87
N TRP A 386 -18.83 -33.52 1.38
CA TRP A 386 -19.75 -32.68 2.13
C TRP A 386 -20.18 -31.47 1.31
N TRP A 387 -21.44 -31.07 1.40
CA TRP A 387 -21.91 -29.89 0.68
C TRP A 387 -21.49 -28.61 1.41
N ALA A 388 -21.08 -27.60 0.65
CA ALA A 388 -20.82 -26.25 1.13
C ALA A 388 -21.01 -25.25 -0.01
N GLU A 389 -21.42 -24.03 0.30
CA GLU A 389 -21.62 -22.97 -0.69
C GLU A 389 -20.85 -21.71 -0.31
N TYR A 390 -20.17 -21.12 -1.27
CA TYR A 390 -19.53 -19.82 -1.10
C TYR A 390 -20.56 -18.69 -1.31
N SER A 391 -20.85 -17.96 -0.25
CA SER A 391 -21.93 -16.96 -0.21
C SER A 391 -21.43 -15.60 0.28
N ILE A 392 -22.16 -14.55 -0.06
CA ILE A 392 -21.85 -13.17 0.33
C ILE A 392 -22.26 -12.92 1.77
N TRP A 393 -21.50 -12.07 2.46
CA TRP A 393 -21.84 -11.63 3.79
C TRP A 393 -21.88 -10.09 3.89
N PRO A 394 -23.07 -9.47 3.96
CA PRO A 394 -23.23 -8.01 3.93
C PRO A 394 -22.46 -7.26 5.00
N GLN A 395 -22.37 -7.83 6.21
CA GLN A 395 -21.66 -7.21 7.32
C GLN A 395 -20.15 -7.28 7.10
N GLY A 396 -19.67 -8.34 6.45
CA GLY A 396 -18.31 -8.41 5.94
C GLY A 396 -18.02 -7.34 4.89
N ILE A 397 -18.94 -7.12 3.95
CA ILE A 397 -18.85 -6.02 2.97
C ILE A 397 -18.80 -4.65 3.68
N LEU A 398 -19.72 -4.40 4.61
CA LEU A 398 -19.80 -3.14 5.33
C LEU A 398 -18.51 -2.88 6.12
N SER A 399 -18.01 -3.91 6.81
CA SER A 399 -16.76 -3.85 7.54
C SER A 399 -15.58 -3.57 6.61
N LEU A 400 -15.51 -4.24 5.45
CA LEU A 400 -14.46 -4.05 4.45
C LEU A 400 -14.45 -2.60 3.93
N ILE A 401 -15.62 -2.05 3.61
CA ILE A 401 -15.77 -0.67 3.13
C ILE A 401 -15.35 0.32 4.23
N ILE A 402 -15.89 0.20 5.44
CA ILE A 402 -15.59 1.13 6.53
C ILE A 402 -14.08 1.08 6.84
N THR A 403 -13.54 -0.11 7.08
CA THR A 403 -12.14 -0.24 7.49
C THR A 403 -11.15 0.05 6.36
N GLY A 404 -11.49 -0.29 5.12
CA GLY A 404 -10.68 0.00 3.96
C GLY A 404 -10.64 1.47 3.57
N PHE A 405 -11.80 2.14 3.49
CA PHE A 405 -11.85 3.55 3.08
C PHE A 405 -11.51 4.52 4.22
N LEU A 406 -11.95 4.23 5.46
CA LEU A 406 -11.76 5.15 6.60
C LEU A 406 -10.40 4.97 7.28
N PHE A 407 -9.93 3.73 7.43
CA PHE A 407 -8.70 3.44 8.18
C PHE A 407 -7.54 3.01 7.27
N SER A 408 -7.75 2.87 5.96
CA SER A 408 -6.76 2.32 5.02
C SER A 408 -6.21 0.95 5.46
N SER A 409 -7.02 0.20 6.20
CA SER A 409 -6.72 -1.14 6.73
C SER A 409 -7.96 -2.00 6.50
N PRO A 410 -8.21 -2.47 5.26
CA PRO A 410 -9.35 -3.33 4.98
C PRO A 410 -9.29 -4.53 5.90
N PHE A 411 -10.29 -4.71 6.77
CA PHE A 411 -10.34 -5.75 7.80
C PHE A 411 -11.68 -6.50 7.71
N ALA A 412 -11.97 -7.12 6.58
CA ALA A 412 -13.05 -8.09 6.45
C ALA A 412 -13.00 -8.86 5.14
N SER A 413 -13.73 -9.97 5.07
CA SER A 413 -14.04 -10.63 3.81
C SER A 413 -15.49 -10.30 3.39
N PRO A 414 -15.76 -10.00 2.10
CA PRO A 414 -17.11 -9.79 1.60
C PRO A 414 -17.96 -11.09 1.57
N SER A 415 -17.35 -12.24 1.82
CA SER A 415 -17.90 -13.57 1.60
C SER A 415 -17.57 -14.53 2.75
N ARG A 416 -18.29 -15.65 2.80
CA ARG A 416 -18.11 -16.75 3.76
C ARG A 416 -18.59 -18.07 3.16
N VAL A 417 -18.23 -19.19 3.79
CA VAL A 417 -18.72 -20.51 3.42
C VAL A 417 -19.90 -20.92 4.30
N LEU A 418 -20.99 -21.33 3.65
CA LEU A 418 -22.16 -21.94 4.28
C LEU A 418 -22.04 -23.46 4.16
N TYR A 419 -22.02 -24.16 5.28
CA TYR A 419 -22.00 -25.62 5.28
C TYR A 419 -23.40 -26.18 5.04
N GLY A 420 -23.47 -27.28 4.28
CA GLY A 420 -24.71 -27.98 4.05
C GLY A 420 -25.24 -28.72 5.28
N VAL A 421 -26.50 -29.12 5.20
CA VAL A 421 -27.18 -29.87 6.26
C VAL A 421 -26.45 -31.19 6.52
N GLY A 422 -26.20 -31.49 7.80
CA GLY A 422 -25.64 -32.77 8.23
C GLY A 422 -24.11 -32.87 8.25
N VAL A 423 -23.38 -31.81 7.90
CA VAL A 423 -21.91 -31.79 8.00
C VAL A 423 -21.48 -31.85 9.49
N PRO A 424 -20.68 -32.83 9.92
CA PRO A 424 -20.26 -32.95 11.30
C PRO A 424 -19.46 -31.74 11.76
N SER A 425 -19.80 -31.22 12.94
CA SER A 425 -19.13 -30.03 13.51
C SER A 425 -17.61 -30.21 13.72
N LYS A 426 -17.11 -31.43 13.90
CA LYS A 426 -15.66 -31.73 13.92
C LYS A 426 -15.02 -31.57 12.54
N GLU A 427 -15.70 -31.99 11.48
CA GLU A 427 -15.21 -31.81 10.10
C GLU A 427 -15.24 -30.33 9.70
N LYS A 428 -16.30 -29.59 10.06
CA LYS A 428 -16.34 -28.13 9.89
C LYS A 428 -15.08 -27.48 10.49
N ALA A 429 -14.75 -27.79 11.75
CA ALA A 429 -13.54 -27.26 12.40
C ALA A 429 -12.23 -27.67 11.70
N ARG A 430 -12.13 -28.90 11.21
CA ARG A 430 -10.97 -29.37 10.43
C ARG A 430 -10.81 -28.60 9.13
N PHE A 431 -11.89 -28.36 8.38
CA PHE A 431 -11.84 -27.60 7.12
C PHE A 431 -11.49 -26.13 7.36
N VAL A 432 -12.00 -25.52 8.43
CA VAL A 432 -11.62 -24.16 8.84
C VAL A 432 -10.12 -24.06 9.13
N PHE A 433 -9.54 -25.04 9.83
CA PHE A 433 -8.10 -25.05 10.09
C PHE A 433 -7.28 -25.32 8.82
N ALA A 434 -7.74 -26.22 7.95
CA ALA A 434 -7.11 -26.46 6.65
C ALA A 434 -7.12 -25.20 5.76
N LYS A 435 -8.24 -24.45 5.75
CA LYS A 435 -8.35 -23.15 5.08
C LYS A 435 -7.28 -22.17 5.55
N PHE A 436 -7.12 -22.04 6.86
CA PHE A 436 -6.08 -21.21 7.46
C PHE A 436 -4.68 -21.60 6.97
N LEU A 437 -4.36 -22.89 6.91
CA LEU A 437 -3.07 -23.36 6.36
C LEU A 437 -2.93 -23.05 4.86
N CYS A 438 -4.00 -23.20 4.06
CA CYS A 438 -3.98 -22.83 2.64
C CYS A 438 -3.71 -21.33 2.46
N GLN A 439 -4.29 -20.49 3.33
CA GLN A 439 -4.09 -19.04 3.31
C GLN A 439 -2.67 -18.65 3.73
N LEU A 440 -2.07 -19.35 4.71
CA LEU A 440 -0.65 -19.17 5.05
C LEU A 440 0.27 -19.59 3.90
N PHE A 441 -0.05 -20.68 3.20
CA PHE A 441 0.71 -21.07 2.01
C PHE A 441 0.60 -20.00 0.91
N ALA A 442 -0.60 -19.49 0.63
CA ALA A 442 -0.77 -18.40 -0.33
C ALA A 442 -0.04 -17.10 0.10
N ALA A 443 0.01 -16.80 1.40
CA ALA A 443 0.81 -15.70 1.93
C ALA A 443 2.30 -15.83 1.57
N SER A 444 2.88 -17.04 1.59
CA SER A 444 4.27 -17.23 1.14
C SER A 444 4.47 -16.94 -0.35
N ILE A 445 3.49 -17.23 -1.19
CA ILE A 445 3.56 -16.92 -2.63
C ILE A 445 3.57 -15.41 -2.84
N PHE A 446 2.71 -14.66 -2.16
CA PHE A 446 2.71 -13.20 -2.23
C PHE A 446 3.98 -12.58 -1.66
N ALA A 447 4.50 -13.11 -0.56
CA ALA A 447 5.79 -12.69 -0.01
C ALA A 447 6.95 -12.94 -0.98
N LEU A 448 6.96 -14.07 -1.71
CA LEU A 448 7.93 -14.33 -2.77
C LEU A 448 7.77 -13.35 -3.94
N LEU A 449 6.55 -13.07 -4.38
CA LEU A 449 6.29 -12.09 -5.44
C LEU A 449 6.80 -10.69 -5.07
N TYR A 450 6.67 -10.30 -3.79
CA TYR A 450 7.26 -9.07 -3.28
C TYR A 450 8.79 -9.07 -3.44
N ILE A 451 9.46 -10.15 -3.02
CA ILE A 451 10.92 -10.31 -3.10
C ILE A 451 11.41 -10.29 -4.57
N PHE A 452 10.63 -10.88 -5.49
CA PHE A 452 10.96 -10.93 -6.92
C PHE A 452 10.65 -9.65 -7.70
N GLY A 453 10.31 -8.54 -7.02
CA GLY A 453 10.15 -7.24 -7.67
C GLY A 453 8.72 -6.91 -8.10
N PHE A 454 7.70 -7.60 -7.56
CA PHE A 454 6.30 -7.26 -7.74
C PHE A 454 5.69 -6.71 -6.43
N PRO A 455 6.11 -5.51 -5.96
CA PRO A 455 5.78 -5.03 -4.61
C PRO A 455 4.28 -4.85 -4.38
N VAL A 456 3.53 -4.31 -5.35
CA VAL A 456 2.07 -4.13 -5.22
C VAL A 456 1.35 -5.47 -5.13
N ILE A 457 1.72 -6.44 -5.98
CA ILE A 457 1.09 -7.77 -5.99
C ILE A 457 1.38 -8.48 -4.67
N GLY A 458 2.64 -8.43 -4.23
CA GLY A 458 3.07 -9.07 -3.02
C GLY A 458 2.47 -8.44 -1.76
N ASP A 459 2.44 -7.11 -1.67
CA ASP A 459 1.95 -6.41 -0.48
C ASP A 459 0.43 -6.52 -0.35
N ALA A 460 -0.33 -6.14 -1.39
CA ALA A 460 -1.78 -6.23 -1.39
C ALA A 460 -2.27 -7.67 -1.18
N GLY A 461 -1.58 -8.64 -1.78
CA GLY A 461 -1.96 -10.05 -1.68
C GLY A 461 -1.69 -10.64 -0.30
N LEU A 462 -0.53 -10.30 0.28
CA LEU A 462 -0.17 -10.68 1.63
C LEU A 462 -1.14 -10.09 2.65
N LEU A 463 -1.47 -8.80 2.52
CA LEU A 463 -2.47 -8.16 3.37
C LEU A 463 -3.83 -8.82 3.26
N ALA A 464 -4.33 -8.98 2.03
CA ALA A 464 -5.68 -9.49 1.81
C ALA A 464 -5.84 -10.92 2.32
N ILE A 465 -4.88 -11.80 2.05
CA ILE A 465 -5.02 -13.21 2.45
C ILE A 465 -4.91 -13.39 3.98
N LEU A 466 -3.99 -12.69 4.64
CA LEU A 466 -3.80 -12.76 6.09
C LEU A 466 -4.96 -12.09 6.84
N MET A 467 -5.50 -11.02 6.27
CA MET A 467 -6.68 -10.37 6.80
C MET A 467 -7.91 -11.27 6.69
N ILE A 468 -8.18 -11.88 5.53
CA ILE A 468 -9.31 -12.80 5.36
C ILE A 468 -9.18 -13.98 6.33
N ALA A 469 -7.97 -14.51 6.51
CA ALA A 469 -7.68 -15.55 7.49
C ALA A 469 -8.06 -15.09 8.91
N THR A 470 -7.54 -13.94 9.33
CA THR A 470 -7.80 -13.35 10.65
C THR A 470 -9.29 -13.11 10.89
N PHE A 471 -9.96 -12.47 9.92
CA PHE A 471 -11.37 -12.14 10.00
C PHE A 471 -12.23 -13.39 10.11
N SER A 472 -11.98 -14.42 9.28
CA SER A 472 -12.74 -15.67 9.30
C SER A 472 -12.61 -16.43 10.63
N LEU A 473 -11.52 -16.21 11.37
CA LEU A 473 -11.22 -16.84 12.66
C LEU A 473 -11.78 -16.07 13.87
N ILE A 474 -12.46 -14.94 13.68
CA ILE A 474 -13.18 -14.25 14.76
C ILE A 474 -14.18 -15.23 15.43
N PRO A 475 -14.18 -15.35 16.77
CA PRO A 475 -14.89 -16.40 17.49
C PRO A 475 -16.40 -16.12 17.70
N VAL A 476 -17.07 -15.53 16.70
CA VAL A 476 -18.47 -15.09 16.78
C VAL A 476 -19.27 -15.68 15.62
N SER A 477 -20.53 -16.09 15.86
CA SER A 477 -21.43 -16.50 14.76
C SER A 477 -21.66 -15.28 13.87
N PRO A 478 -21.66 -15.42 12.55
CA PRO A 478 -21.76 -16.66 11.80
C PRO A 478 -20.40 -17.19 11.29
N LEU A 479 -19.29 -16.68 11.82
CA LEU A 479 -17.95 -16.94 11.31
C LEU A 479 -17.38 -18.29 11.76
N ALA A 480 -16.52 -18.82 10.90
CA ALA A 480 -15.86 -20.12 11.02
C ALA A 480 -15.08 -20.27 12.34
N GLY A 481 -14.47 -19.19 12.84
CA GLY A 481 -13.71 -19.15 14.09
C GLY A 481 -14.47 -19.67 15.31
N LYS A 482 -15.79 -19.41 15.40
CA LYS A 482 -16.63 -19.92 16.50
C LYS A 482 -16.71 -21.45 16.50
N THR A 483 -16.79 -22.06 15.32
CA THR A 483 -16.85 -23.52 15.18
C THR A 483 -15.53 -24.16 15.58
N LEU A 484 -14.40 -23.57 15.14
CA LEU A 484 -13.07 -24.04 15.53
C LEU A 484 -12.86 -23.89 17.04
N LEU A 485 -13.17 -22.74 17.64
CA LEU A 485 -13.04 -22.51 19.08
C LEU A 485 -13.83 -23.53 19.91
N LYS A 486 -15.07 -23.85 19.50
CA LYS A 486 -15.91 -24.83 20.18
C LYS A 486 -15.33 -26.25 20.15
N LYS A 487 -14.54 -26.61 19.13
CA LYS A 487 -14.04 -27.98 18.94
C LYS A 487 -12.57 -28.16 19.31
N SER A 488 -11.76 -27.12 19.14
CA SER A 488 -10.35 -27.09 19.52
C SER A 488 -9.99 -25.66 19.96
N LYS A 489 -10.04 -25.41 21.27
CA LYS A 489 -9.68 -24.09 21.83
C LYS A 489 -8.22 -23.74 21.53
N ILE A 490 -7.33 -24.72 21.65
CA ILE A 490 -5.89 -24.56 21.38
C ILE A 490 -5.66 -24.32 19.88
N GLY A 491 -6.28 -25.13 19.01
CA GLY A 491 -6.16 -24.95 17.55
C GLY A 491 -6.68 -23.59 17.08
N TRP A 492 -7.81 -23.13 17.64
CA TRP A 492 -8.31 -21.79 17.38
C TRP A 492 -7.35 -20.69 17.87
N LEU A 493 -6.86 -20.79 19.11
CA LEU A 493 -5.98 -19.76 19.68
C LEU A 493 -4.71 -19.61 18.85
N ILE A 494 -4.08 -20.73 18.48
CA ILE A 494 -2.89 -20.74 17.61
C ILE A 494 -3.21 -20.09 16.26
N ALA A 495 -4.28 -20.53 15.59
CA ALA A 495 -4.62 -20.04 14.27
C ALA A 495 -4.96 -18.53 14.29
N PHE A 496 -5.80 -18.09 15.23
CA PHE A 496 -6.23 -16.70 15.32
C PHE A 496 -5.07 -15.77 15.71
N SER A 497 -4.28 -16.13 16.74
CA SER A 497 -3.14 -15.32 17.17
C SER A 497 -2.07 -15.24 16.09
N LEU A 498 -1.76 -16.34 15.41
CA LEU A 498 -0.78 -16.34 14.32
C LEU A 498 -1.27 -15.54 13.11
N ALA A 499 -2.53 -15.71 12.68
CA ALA A 499 -3.10 -14.94 11.58
C ALA A 499 -3.09 -13.43 11.87
N PHE A 500 -3.56 -13.03 13.06
CA PHE A 500 -3.62 -11.63 13.47
C PHE A 500 -2.23 -11.01 13.58
N LEU A 501 -1.27 -11.73 14.20
CA LEU A 501 0.11 -11.27 14.31
C LEU A 501 0.73 -11.08 12.92
N LEU A 502 0.61 -12.07 12.04
CA LEU A 502 1.17 -11.97 10.69
C LEU A 502 0.52 -10.84 9.89
N TYR A 503 -0.80 -10.65 10.01
CA TYR A 503 -1.47 -9.51 9.40
C TYR A 503 -0.88 -8.18 9.88
N PHE A 504 -0.72 -8.01 11.20
CA PHE A 504 -0.14 -6.80 11.78
C PHE A 504 1.32 -6.56 11.31
N LEU A 505 2.12 -7.63 11.27
CA LEU A 505 3.52 -7.56 10.81
C LEU A 505 3.62 -7.24 9.31
N ALA A 506 2.69 -7.75 8.48
CA ALA A 506 2.60 -7.42 7.07
C ALA A 506 2.14 -5.97 6.86
N PHE A 507 1.16 -5.52 7.65
CA PHE A 507 0.62 -4.16 7.60
C PHE A 507 1.66 -3.10 7.93
N THR A 508 2.46 -3.31 8.98
CA THR A 508 3.53 -2.40 9.41
C THR A 508 4.86 -2.61 8.67
N ARG A 509 5.00 -3.71 7.92
CA ARG A 509 6.23 -4.10 7.20
C ARG A 509 7.49 -4.07 8.10
N ILE A 510 7.34 -4.45 9.37
CA ILE A 510 8.43 -4.37 10.36
C ILE A 510 9.39 -5.57 10.30
N VAL A 511 8.96 -6.67 9.70
CA VAL A 511 9.73 -7.92 9.58
C VAL A 511 10.05 -8.23 8.12
N PRO A 512 11.17 -8.93 7.85
CA PRO A 512 11.50 -9.38 6.49
C PRO A 512 10.46 -10.33 5.89
N MET A 513 10.24 -10.23 4.57
CA MET A 513 9.29 -11.08 3.83
C MET A 513 9.60 -12.59 3.95
N LEU A 514 10.86 -12.95 4.20
CA LEU A 514 11.31 -14.34 4.40
C LEU A 514 10.58 -15.07 5.54
N ILE A 515 10.13 -14.36 6.57
CA ILE A 515 9.37 -14.98 7.68
C ILE A 515 8.03 -15.53 7.19
N PHE A 516 7.32 -14.77 6.35
CA PHE A 516 6.07 -15.23 5.72
C PHE A 516 6.30 -16.41 4.79
N VAL A 517 7.43 -16.41 4.07
CA VAL A 517 7.82 -17.53 3.20
C VAL A 517 8.04 -18.81 4.02
N ALA A 518 8.83 -18.74 5.09
CA ALA A 518 9.12 -19.89 5.94
C ALA A 518 7.85 -20.47 6.59
N LEU A 519 6.97 -19.62 7.12
CA LEU A 519 5.72 -20.04 7.75
C LEU A 519 4.73 -20.64 6.74
N GLY A 520 4.61 -20.06 5.54
CA GLY A 520 3.76 -20.63 4.50
C GLY A 520 4.29 -21.96 3.96
N PHE A 521 5.61 -22.15 3.89
CA PHE A 521 6.20 -23.45 3.53
C PHE A 521 5.91 -24.52 4.59
N LEU A 522 5.98 -24.18 5.88
CA LEU A 522 5.58 -25.08 6.96
C LEU A 522 4.09 -25.45 6.89
N ALA A 523 3.23 -24.49 6.55
CA ALA A 523 1.81 -24.74 6.33
C ALA A 523 1.57 -25.68 5.14
N ALA A 524 2.31 -25.49 4.03
CA ALA A 524 2.25 -26.39 2.87
C ALA A 524 2.69 -27.81 3.21
N LEU A 525 3.81 -27.96 3.95
CA LEU A 525 4.29 -29.26 4.41
C LEU A 525 3.24 -29.98 5.28
N THR A 526 2.56 -29.23 6.14
CA THR A 526 1.48 -29.76 6.99
C THR A 526 0.29 -30.24 6.16
N LEU A 527 -0.12 -29.48 5.14
CA LEU A 527 -1.20 -29.86 4.22
C LEU A 527 -0.84 -31.08 3.37
N ILE A 528 0.38 -31.14 2.83
CA ILE A 528 0.88 -32.30 2.07
C ILE A 528 0.89 -33.53 2.98
N SER A 529 1.36 -33.39 4.22
CA SER A 529 1.36 -34.47 5.20
C SER A 529 -0.05 -34.98 5.51
N GLU A 530 -1.03 -34.09 5.67
CA GLU A 530 -2.43 -34.46 5.84
C GLU A 530 -2.95 -35.28 4.64
N ILE A 531 -2.65 -34.85 3.41
CA ILE A 531 -3.09 -35.55 2.19
C ILE A 531 -2.44 -36.93 2.10
N VAL A 532 -1.11 -37.01 2.28
CA VAL A 532 -0.36 -38.27 2.18
C VAL A 532 -0.79 -39.25 3.26
N LEU A 533 -0.87 -38.80 4.52
CA LEU A 533 -1.24 -39.68 5.62
C LEU A 533 -2.69 -40.19 5.51
N SER A 534 -3.60 -39.33 5.06
CA SER A 534 -5.01 -39.72 4.88
C SER A 534 -5.19 -40.69 3.72
N ALA A 535 -4.47 -40.49 2.61
CA ALA A 535 -4.53 -41.36 1.44
C ALA A 535 -3.86 -42.72 1.66
N VAL A 536 -2.68 -42.74 2.30
CA VAL A 536 -1.86 -43.95 2.44
C VAL A 536 -2.21 -44.74 3.69
N PHE A 537 -2.37 -44.08 4.84
CA PHE A 537 -2.50 -44.72 6.14
C PHE A 537 -3.91 -44.61 6.75
N LYS A 538 -4.87 -44.01 6.03
CA LYS A 538 -6.21 -43.66 6.56
C LYS A 538 -6.15 -42.85 7.86
N PHE A 539 -5.05 -42.14 8.08
CA PHE A 539 -4.77 -41.35 9.27
C PHE A 539 -4.88 -39.85 8.94
N SER A 540 -5.59 -39.08 9.77
CA SER A 540 -5.67 -37.62 9.62
C SER A 540 -4.80 -36.95 10.67
N LEU A 541 -3.76 -36.26 10.19
CA LEU A 541 -2.87 -35.44 10.99
C LEU A 541 -3.65 -34.29 11.64
N LEU A 542 -4.48 -33.59 10.87
CA LEU A 542 -5.25 -32.46 11.36
C LEU A 542 -6.28 -32.87 12.42
N ARG A 543 -6.96 -34.02 12.26
CA ARG A 543 -7.86 -34.53 13.32
C ARG A 543 -7.09 -34.78 14.61
N THR A 544 -5.91 -35.38 14.51
CA THR A 544 -5.07 -35.70 15.66
C THR A 544 -4.54 -34.45 16.35
N LEU A 545 -4.07 -33.46 15.58
CA LEU A 545 -3.59 -32.17 16.10
C LEU A 545 -4.71 -31.37 16.79
N LEU A 546 -5.91 -31.36 16.20
CA LEU A 546 -7.00 -30.55 16.70
C LEU A 546 -7.76 -31.20 17.86
N PHE A 547 -7.92 -32.52 17.84
CA PHE A 547 -8.83 -33.23 18.74
C PHE A 547 -8.15 -34.31 19.60
N GLY A 548 -6.85 -34.53 19.42
CA GLY A 548 -6.12 -35.65 20.01
C GLY A 548 -6.35 -36.97 19.25
N MET A 549 -5.56 -37.99 19.58
CA MET A 549 -5.84 -39.36 19.11
C MET A 549 -7.14 -39.83 19.77
N SER A 550 -8.20 -40.01 18.99
CA SER A 550 -9.35 -40.78 19.47
C SER A 550 -8.95 -42.25 19.50
N SER A 551 -8.96 -42.85 20.69
CA SER A 551 -8.89 -44.31 20.88
C SER A 551 -9.93 -45.04 20.05
#